data_AF-A0A6J2P9B9-F1
#
_entry.id   AF-A0A6J2P9B9-F1
#
_cell.length_a   1.000
_cell.length_b   1.000
_cell.length_c   1.000
_cell.angle_alpha   90.00
_cell.angle_beta   90.00
_cell.angle_gamma   90.00
#
_symmetry.space_group_name_H-M   'P 1'
#
loop_
_entity.id
_entity.type
_entity.pdbx_description
1 polymer ?
#
loop_
_entity_poly.entity_id
_entity_poly.type
_entity_poly.pdbx_seq_one_letter_code
_entity_poly.pdbx_strand_id
1 'polypeptide(L)'
;MQPPPRKVRVTQELKHTHAEQMSRLQIKHQTECDLLEDLRTFSQKRAAVERDYAQALQKLANQYLKREWPDSLTEEQTDHRNMYCVWRAYLEGTVQVTQSRISACDNYKVQVADPAKTGRLQKEQQLRKCIEQLTVVQAELQESVKELTKSRKKYQEAETMAQAVREKAELDAKYEPNYSTIFVNL
;
A
#
# COMPACT_ATOMS: atom_id res chain seq x y z
N MET A 1 -31.66 27.23 25.73
CA MET A 1 -30.88 26.11 26.29
C MET A 1 -30.56 25.14 25.16
N GLN A 2 -29.31 25.10 24.71
CA GLN A 2 -28.88 24.12 23.70
C GLN A 2 -28.72 22.77 24.40
N PRO A 3 -29.28 21.66 23.88
CA PRO A 3 -29.12 20.36 24.52
C PRO A 3 -27.63 19.99 24.59
N PRO A 4 -27.18 19.33 25.68
CA PRO A 4 -25.79 18.95 25.83
C PRO A 4 -25.33 18.13 24.61
N PRO A 5 -24.06 18.28 24.16
CA PRO A 5 -23.54 17.47 23.05
C PRO A 5 -23.72 16.00 23.43
N ARG A 6 -24.46 15.25 22.61
CA ARG A 6 -24.64 13.82 22.85
C ARG A 6 -23.27 13.18 22.76
N LYS A 7 -22.72 12.72 23.89
CA LYS A 7 -21.52 11.88 23.91
C LYS A 7 -21.81 10.68 23.01
N VAL A 8 -21.11 10.59 21.88
CA VAL A 8 -21.23 9.47 20.96
C VAL A 8 -20.85 8.21 21.73
N ARG A 9 -21.60 7.12 21.53
CA ARG A 9 -21.28 5.87 22.23
C ARG A 9 -19.93 5.38 21.71
N VAL A 10 -19.03 4.97 22.62
CA VAL A 10 -17.71 4.40 22.29
C VAL A 10 -17.82 3.28 21.24
N THR A 11 -18.89 2.50 21.27
CA THR A 11 -19.17 1.45 20.28
C THR A 11 -19.43 1.97 18.86
N GLN A 12 -19.99 3.17 18.71
CA GLN A 12 -20.20 3.83 17.42
C GLN A 12 -18.89 4.42 16.89
N GLU A 13 -18.11 5.07 17.75
CA GLU A 13 -16.78 5.59 17.40
C GLU A 13 -15.87 4.45 16.93
N LEU A 14 -15.84 3.34 17.66
CA LEU A 14 -15.07 2.15 17.29
C LEU A 14 -15.44 1.62 15.90
N LYS A 15 -16.75 1.49 15.62
CA LYS A 15 -17.24 1.05 14.31
C LYS A 15 -16.82 2.01 13.20
N HIS A 16 -16.88 3.31 13.45
CA HIS A 16 -16.44 4.32 12.49
C HIS A 16 -14.94 4.19 12.21
N THR A 17 -14.10 4.08 13.24
CA THR A 17 -12.66 3.87 13.11
C THR A 17 -12.34 2.58 12.34
N HIS A 18 -13.06 1.48 12.59
CA HIS A 18 -12.85 0.22 11.85
C HIS A 18 -13.14 0.38 10.35
N ALA A 19 -14.23 1.06 10.00
CA ALA A 19 -14.58 1.33 8.61
C ALA A 19 -13.55 2.24 7.92
N GLU A 20 -13.05 3.25 8.63
CA GLU A 20 -12.01 4.13 8.14
C GLU A 20 -10.68 3.40 7.91
N GLN A 21 -10.26 2.56 8.85
CA GLN A 21 -9.07 1.70 8.72
C GLN A 21 -9.16 0.81 7.47
N MET A 22 -10.32 0.17 7.26
CA MET A 22 -10.55 -0.69 6.10
C MET A 22 -10.48 0.09 4.78
N SER A 23 -11.16 1.23 4.72
CA SER A 23 -11.16 2.10 3.54
C SER A 23 -9.75 2.60 3.20
N ARG A 24 -9.00 3.08 4.19
CA ARG A 24 -7.62 3.54 3.99
C ARG A 24 -6.70 2.44 3.50
N LEU A 25 -6.84 1.23 4.05
CA LEU A 25 -6.07 0.06 3.62
C LEU A 25 -6.38 -0.30 2.16
N GLN A 26 -7.66 -0.33 1.79
CA GLN A 26 -8.10 -0.61 0.42
C GLN A 26 -7.61 0.45 -0.57
N ILE A 27 -7.72 1.73 -0.23
CA ILE A 27 -7.25 2.85 -1.07
C ILE A 27 -5.74 2.73 -1.30
N LYS A 28 -4.95 2.56 -0.22
CA LYS A 28 -3.50 2.40 -0.32
C LYS A 28 -3.13 1.23 -1.21
N HIS A 29 -3.80 0.09 -1.03
CA HIS A 29 -3.59 -1.08 -1.86
C HIS A 29 -3.91 -0.81 -3.33
N GLN A 30 -5.06 -0.19 -3.62
CA GLN A 30 -5.48 0.12 -4.98
C GLN A 30 -4.45 1.02 -5.68
N THR A 31 -3.99 2.08 -5.02
CA THR A 31 -2.95 2.98 -5.54
C THR A 31 -1.65 2.25 -5.89
N GLU A 32 -1.22 1.30 -5.05
CA GLU A 32 -0.03 0.50 -5.32
C GLU A 32 -0.23 -0.46 -6.51
N CYS A 33 -1.43 -1.03 -6.68
CA CYS A 33 -1.78 -1.88 -7.81
C CYS A 33 -1.86 -1.09 -9.12
N ASP A 34 -2.43 0.12 -9.08
CA ASP A 34 -2.50 1.03 -10.22
C ASP A 34 -1.09 1.43 -10.66
N LEU A 35 -0.19 1.75 -9.71
CA LEU A 35 1.20 2.05 -10.01
C LEU A 35 1.92 0.89 -10.71
N LEU A 36 1.66 -0.35 -10.32
CA LEU A 36 2.24 -1.53 -10.99
C LEU A 36 1.72 -1.69 -12.42
N GLU A 37 0.46 -1.33 -12.68
CA GLU A 37 -0.10 -1.33 -14.03
C GLU A 37 0.46 -0.18 -14.87
N ASP A 38 0.64 1.01 -14.29
CA ASP A 38 1.31 2.14 -14.94
C ASP A 38 2.76 1.78 -15.31
N LEU A 39 3.52 1.19 -14.38
CA LEU A 39 4.88 0.73 -14.63
C LEU A 39 4.92 -0.26 -15.82
N ARG A 40 3.98 -1.20 -15.84
CA ARG A 40 3.86 -2.22 -16.90
C ARG A 40 3.53 -1.60 -18.25
N THR A 41 2.57 -0.68 -18.29
CA THR A 41 2.09 -0.07 -19.55
C THR A 41 3.08 0.95 -20.08
N PHE A 42 3.61 1.83 -19.23
CA PHE A 42 4.65 2.78 -19.58
C PHE A 42 5.86 2.07 -20.17
N SER A 43 6.37 1.06 -19.48
CA SER A 43 7.60 0.43 -19.90
C SER A 43 7.39 -0.40 -21.19
N GLN A 44 6.17 -0.89 -21.45
CA GLN A 44 5.81 -1.54 -22.72
C GLN A 44 5.81 -0.55 -23.88
N LYS A 45 5.22 0.64 -23.68
CA LYS A 45 5.25 1.72 -24.67
C LYS A 45 6.69 2.18 -24.91
N ARG A 46 7.50 2.33 -23.86
CA ARG A 46 8.93 2.66 -23.96
C ARG A 46 9.71 1.63 -24.79
N ALA A 47 9.50 0.34 -24.54
CA ALA A 47 10.17 -0.73 -25.29
C ALA A 47 9.75 -0.78 -26.76
N ALA A 48 8.51 -0.40 -27.10
CA ALA A 48 8.08 -0.25 -28.48
C ALA A 48 8.80 0.92 -29.18
N VAL A 49 8.81 2.10 -28.55
CA VAL A 49 9.49 3.30 -29.09
C VAL A 49 10.99 3.04 -29.28
N GLU A 50 11.66 2.43 -28.30
CA GLU A 50 13.09 2.11 -28.39
C GLU A 50 13.37 1.09 -29.50
N ARG A 51 12.49 0.10 -29.70
CA ARG A 51 12.59 -0.87 -30.79
C ARG A 51 12.48 -0.17 -32.15
N ASP A 52 11.48 0.69 -32.33
CA ASP A 52 11.28 1.41 -33.59
C ASP A 52 12.48 2.31 -33.92
N TYR A 53 13.02 3.02 -32.91
CA TYR A 53 14.22 3.84 -33.04
C TYR A 53 15.44 3.01 -33.43
N ALA A 54 15.68 1.89 -32.74
CA ALA A 54 16.81 1.01 -33.01
C ALA A 54 16.71 0.38 -34.41
N GLN A 55 15.52 -0.05 -34.83
CA GLN A 55 15.28 -0.59 -36.17
C GLN A 55 15.51 0.47 -37.26
N ALA A 56 15.05 1.70 -37.06
CA ALA A 56 15.27 2.80 -38.01
C ALA A 56 16.75 3.12 -38.18
N LEU A 57 17.50 3.22 -37.07
CA LEU A 57 18.96 3.43 -37.10
C LEU A 57 19.69 2.24 -37.74
N GLN A 58 19.32 1.01 -37.41
CA GLN A 58 19.94 -0.19 -37.98
C GLN A 58 19.72 -0.24 -39.49
N LYS A 59 18.52 0.08 -39.97
CA LYS A 59 18.20 0.16 -41.39
C LYS A 59 19.04 1.24 -42.09
N LEU A 60 19.18 2.41 -41.48
CA LEU A 60 20.01 3.50 -42.00
C LEU A 60 21.48 3.07 -42.11
N ALA A 61 22.06 2.51 -41.05
CA ALA A 61 23.45 2.05 -41.06
C ALA A 61 23.70 0.99 -42.14
N ASN A 62 22.80 0.00 -42.23
CA ASN A 62 22.86 -1.04 -43.26
C ASN A 62 22.71 -0.51 -44.69
N GLN A 63 21.94 0.55 -44.90
CA GLN A 63 21.82 1.18 -46.22
C GLN A 63 23.16 1.75 -46.70
N TYR A 64 23.95 2.35 -45.81
CA TYR A 64 25.27 2.86 -46.14
C TYR A 64 26.32 1.75 -46.22
N LEU A 65 26.26 0.71 -45.39
CA LEU A 65 27.18 -0.43 -45.47
C LEU A 65 27.09 -1.18 -46.81
N LYS A 66 25.90 -1.22 -47.43
CA LYS A 66 25.69 -1.83 -48.75
C LYS A 66 26.22 -1.00 -49.93
N ARG A 67 26.67 0.24 -49.70
CA ARG A 67 27.26 1.04 -50.77
C ARG A 67 28.63 0.49 -51.12
N GLU A 68 28.92 0.41 -52.41
CA GLU A 68 30.28 0.19 -52.87
C GLU A 68 31.09 1.44 -52.54
N TRP A 69 32.23 1.22 -51.89
CA TRP A 69 33.21 2.25 -51.61
C TRP A 69 34.37 2.03 -52.58
N PRO A 70 35.05 3.09 -53.06
CA PRO A 70 36.24 2.91 -53.88
C PRO A 70 37.13 1.87 -53.22
N ASP A 71 37.47 0.80 -53.95
CA ASP A 71 38.43 -0.18 -53.47
C ASP A 71 39.59 0.60 -52.88
N SER A 72 40.02 0.20 -51.68
CA SER A 72 41.29 0.61 -51.12
C SER A 72 42.36 0.33 -52.18
N LEU A 73 42.59 1.32 -53.05
CA LEU A 73 43.60 1.24 -54.09
C LEU A 73 44.91 1.03 -53.34
N THR A 74 45.60 0.00 -53.79
CA THR A 74 46.93 -0.46 -53.39
C THR A 74 47.02 -1.15 -52.02
N GLU A 75 47.28 -2.46 -52.12
CA GLU A 75 48.07 -3.26 -51.18
C GLU A 75 49.45 -2.61 -50.95
N GLU A 76 49.51 -1.46 -50.29
CA GLU A 76 50.72 -1.07 -49.59
C GLU A 76 50.36 -0.91 -48.12
N GLN A 77 51.06 -1.71 -47.32
CA GLN A 77 51.05 -1.64 -45.87
C GLN A 77 51.09 -0.18 -45.43
N THR A 78 50.33 0.13 -44.38
CA THR A 78 50.35 1.39 -43.62
C THR A 78 49.46 2.52 -44.16
N ASP A 79 48.16 2.44 -43.88
CA ASP A 79 47.62 3.45 -42.97
C ASP A 79 46.27 3.00 -42.39
N HIS A 80 46.18 2.92 -41.07
CA HIS A 80 44.90 2.91 -40.34
C HIS A 80 44.17 4.27 -40.44
N ARG A 81 44.42 5.01 -41.53
CA ARG A 81 44.06 6.41 -41.77
C ARG A 81 43.30 6.58 -43.08
N ASN A 82 42.79 5.47 -43.65
CA ASN A 82 41.77 5.55 -44.66
C ASN A 82 40.43 5.90 -43.98
N MET A 83 39.93 7.11 -44.22
CA MET A 83 38.65 7.60 -43.71
C MET A 83 37.47 6.64 -44.02
N TYR A 84 37.56 5.85 -45.10
CA TYR A 84 36.57 4.83 -45.44
C TYR A 84 36.53 3.67 -44.43
N CYS A 85 37.70 3.24 -43.89
CA CYS A 85 37.76 2.20 -42.86
C CYS A 85 37.15 2.70 -41.54
N VAL A 86 37.46 3.95 -41.15
CA VAL A 86 36.89 4.59 -39.95
C VAL A 86 35.37 4.72 -40.09
N TRP A 87 34.89 5.17 -41.25
CA TRP A 87 33.46 5.27 -41.55
C TRP A 87 32.75 3.92 -41.52
N ARG A 88 33.34 2.87 -42.12
CA ARG A 88 32.80 1.51 -42.08
C ARG A 88 32.68 0.99 -40.64
N ALA A 89 33.74 1.14 -39.84
CA ALA A 89 33.73 0.74 -38.43
C ALA A 89 32.66 1.49 -37.62
N TYR A 90 32.43 2.78 -37.89
CA TYR A 90 31.34 3.55 -37.27
C TYR A 90 29.95 2.97 -37.60
N LEU A 91 29.72 2.61 -38.86
CA LEU A 91 28.45 2.01 -39.29
C LEU A 91 28.24 0.63 -38.68
N GLU A 92 29.27 -0.22 -38.66
CA GLU A 92 29.25 -1.54 -38.02
C GLU A 92 28.97 -1.44 -36.52
N GLY A 93 29.64 -0.49 -35.83
CA GLY A 93 29.37 -0.19 -34.42
C GLY A 93 27.93 0.28 -34.19
N THR A 94 27.36 1.06 -35.11
CA THR A 94 25.95 1.47 -35.06
C THR A 94 25.01 0.26 -35.19
N VAL A 95 25.29 -0.67 -36.10
CA VAL A 95 24.53 -1.93 -36.25
C VAL A 95 24.61 -2.76 -34.98
N GLN A 96 25.79 -2.88 -34.37
CA GLN A 96 25.99 -3.63 -33.13
C GLN A 96 25.20 -3.02 -31.94
N VAL A 97 25.25 -1.70 -31.77
CA VAL A 97 24.51 -1.00 -30.71
C VAL A 97 23.01 -1.13 -30.89
N THR A 98 22.51 -0.94 -32.12
CA THR A 98 21.08 -1.06 -32.43
C THR A 98 20.58 -2.49 -32.26
N GLN A 99 21.37 -3.49 -32.64
CA GLN A 99 21.05 -4.90 -32.41
C GLN A 99 20.92 -5.20 -30.91
N SER A 100 21.86 -4.71 -30.10
CA SER A 100 21.84 -4.87 -28.64
C SER A 100 20.59 -4.23 -28.02
N ARG A 101 20.18 -3.04 -28.51
CA ARG A 101 18.95 -2.37 -28.07
C ARG A 101 17.69 -3.17 -28.41
N ILE A 102 17.60 -3.73 -29.62
CA ILE A 102 16.48 -4.59 -30.03
C ILE A 102 16.36 -5.80 -29.10
N SER A 103 17.46 -6.50 -28.84
CA SER A 103 17.48 -7.63 -27.91
C SER A 103 17.08 -7.24 -26.48
N ALA A 104 17.47 -6.06 -26.00
CA ALA A 104 17.00 -5.56 -24.71
C ALA A 104 15.48 -5.31 -24.71
N CYS A 105 14.92 -4.79 -25.81
CA CYS A 105 13.48 -4.59 -25.97
C CYS A 105 12.69 -5.89 -26.03
N ASP A 106 13.28 -6.98 -26.54
CA ASP A 106 12.64 -8.31 -26.56
C ASP A 106 12.61 -8.93 -25.15
N ASN A 107 13.65 -8.67 -24.35
CA ASN A 107 13.71 -9.12 -22.95
C ASN A 107 12.85 -8.29 -21.99
N TYR A 108 12.35 -7.14 -22.43
CA TYR A 108 11.52 -6.24 -21.61
C TYR A 108 10.37 -6.96 -20.90
N LYS A 109 9.65 -7.83 -21.63
CA LYS A 109 8.48 -8.53 -21.08
C LYS A 109 8.87 -9.35 -19.84
N VAL A 110 9.95 -10.11 -19.95
CA VAL A 110 10.44 -11.01 -18.90
C VAL A 110 11.02 -10.23 -17.72
N GLN A 111 11.74 -9.14 -17.99
CA GLN A 111 12.43 -8.38 -16.93
C GLN A 111 11.54 -7.37 -16.21
N VAL A 112 10.44 -6.93 -16.82
CA VAL A 112 9.62 -5.84 -16.26
C VAL A 112 8.13 -6.17 -16.26
N ALA A 113 7.56 -6.52 -17.42
CA ALA A 113 6.10 -6.64 -17.53
C ALA A 113 5.53 -7.81 -16.73
N ASP A 114 6.17 -8.98 -16.82
CA ASP A 114 5.75 -10.19 -16.10
C ASP A 114 6.01 -10.08 -14.58
N PRO A 115 7.14 -9.54 -14.11
CA PRO A 115 7.34 -9.22 -12.70
C PRO A 115 6.32 -8.22 -12.14
N ALA A 116 6.01 -7.14 -12.87
CA ALA A 116 5.01 -6.15 -12.44
C ALA A 116 3.61 -6.78 -12.31
N LYS A 117 3.22 -7.60 -13.31
CA LYS A 117 1.96 -8.36 -13.28
C LYS A 117 1.91 -9.34 -12.10
N THR A 118 2.99 -10.08 -11.87
CA THR A 118 3.11 -11.06 -10.79
C THR A 118 3.04 -10.37 -9.43
N GLY A 119 3.78 -9.27 -9.26
CA GLY A 119 3.77 -8.47 -8.04
C GLY A 119 2.37 -7.92 -7.72
N ARG A 120 1.60 -7.51 -8.74
CA ARG A 120 0.22 -7.06 -8.55
C ARG A 120 -0.67 -8.18 -8.04
N LEU A 121 -0.63 -9.35 -8.69
CA LEU A 121 -1.42 -10.51 -8.27
C LEU A 121 -1.09 -10.95 -6.83
N GLN A 122 0.20 -10.95 -6.46
CA GLN A 122 0.63 -11.26 -5.10
C GLN A 122 0.08 -10.25 -4.09
N LYS A 123 0.13 -8.94 -4.41
CA LYS A 123 -0.49 -7.90 -3.57
C LYS A 123 -1.98 -8.12 -3.41
N GLU A 124 -2.71 -8.43 -4.48
CA GLU A 124 -4.17 -8.68 -4.43
C GLU A 124 -4.50 -9.86 -3.52
N GLN A 125 -3.74 -10.96 -3.63
CA GLN A 125 -3.88 -12.12 -2.75
C GLN A 125 -3.57 -11.78 -1.29
N GLN A 126 -2.52 -10.99 -1.06
CA GLN A 126 -2.15 -10.56 0.28
C GLN A 126 -3.21 -9.66 0.91
N LEU A 127 -3.82 -8.74 0.14
CA LEU A 127 -4.89 -7.89 0.64
C LEU A 127 -6.07 -8.73 1.14
N ARG A 128 -6.49 -9.76 0.40
CA ARG A 128 -7.59 -10.64 0.81
C ARG A 128 -7.34 -11.26 2.18
N LYS A 129 -6.15 -11.84 2.38
CA LYS A 129 -5.74 -12.41 3.67
C LYS A 129 -5.71 -11.37 4.79
N CYS A 130 -5.18 -10.18 4.51
CA CYS A 130 -5.15 -9.09 5.49
C CYS A 130 -6.55 -8.63 5.89
N ILE A 131 -7.48 -8.49 4.93
CA ILE A 131 -8.86 -8.09 5.19
C ILE A 131 -9.59 -9.14 6.03
N GLU A 132 -9.43 -10.43 5.69
CA GLU A 132 -10.02 -11.54 6.46
C GLU A 132 -9.56 -11.50 7.92
N GLN A 133 -8.25 -11.42 8.16
CA GLN A 133 -7.69 -11.35 9.52
C GLN A 133 -8.12 -10.09 10.27
N LEU A 134 -8.06 -8.92 9.61
CA LEU A 134 -8.44 -7.65 10.22
C LEU A 134 -9.93 -7.67 10.62
N THR A 135 -10.79 -8.25 9.79
CA THR A 135 -12.23 -8.37 10.08
C THR A 135 -12.48 -9.19 11.33
N VAL A 136 -11.76 -10.31 11.51
CA VAL A 136 -11.85 -11.15 12.71
C VAL A 136 -11.45 -10.37 13.96
N VAL A 137 -10.27 -9.75 13.95
CA VAL A 137 -9.74 -8.96 15.08
C VAL A 137 -10.67 -7.79 15.42
N GLN A 138 -11.20 -7.11 14.40
CA GLN A 138 -12.15 -6.01 14.57
C GLN A 138 -13.47 -6.48 15.20
N ALA A 139 -13.95 -7.69 14.86
CA ALA A 139 -15.16 -8.25 15.46
C ALA A 139 -14.95 -8.64 16.93
N GLU A 140 -13.81 -9.27 17.26
CA GLU A 140 -13.44 -9.62 18.63
C GLU A 140 -13.34 -8.38 19.54
N LEU A 141 -12.71 -7.31 19.05
CA LEU A 141 -12.61 -6.05 19.77
C LEU A 141 -13.99 -5.40 19.96
N GLN A 142 -14.86 -5.46 18.95
CA GLN A 142 -16.23 -4.94 19.06
C GLN A 142 -17.03 -5.67 20.14
N GLU A 143 -16.93 -7.00 20.24
CA GLU A 143 -17.61 -7.74 21.30
C GLU A 143 -17.02 -7.43 22.67
N SER A 144 -15.69 -7.38 22.79
CA SER A 144 -15.00 -7.02 24.04
C SER A 144 -15.45 -5.65 24.58
N VAL A 145 -15.55 -4.64 23.70
CA VAL A 145 -16.03 -3.29 24.09
C VAL A 145 -17.51 -3.30 24.48
N LYS A 146 -18.33 -4.13 23.82
CA LYS A 146 -19.75 -4.31 24.16
C LYS A 146 -19.92 -4.97 25.52
N GLU A 147 -19.14 -6.00 25.83
CA GLU A 147 -19.12 -6.65 27.14
C GLU A 147 -18.63 -5.70 28.24
N LEU A 148 -17.55 -4.97 28.00
CA LEU A 148 -17.04 -3.96 28.93
C LEU A 148 -18.09 -2.88 29.24
N THR A 149 -18.81 -2.42 28.22
CA THR A 149 -19.88 -1.43 28.39
C THR A 149 -21.01 -1.98 29.27
N LYS A 150 -21.38 -3.25 29.11
CA LYS A 150 -22.39 -3.91 29.96
C LYS A 150 -21.90 -4.04 31.40
N SER A 151 -20.66 -4.52 31.60
CA SER A 151 -20.06 -4.69 32.92
C SER A 151 -19.92 -3.37 33.67
N ARG A 152 -19.49 -2.30 32.97
CA ARG A 152 -19.44 -0.94 33.51
C ARG A 152 -20.82 -0.46 33.99
N LYS A 153 -21.88 -0.71 33.21
CA LYS A 153 -23.24 -0.33 33.61
C LYS A 153 -23.67 -1.05 34.89
N LYS A 154 -23.45 -2.36 34.96
CA LYS A 154 -23.76 -3.17 36.16
C LYS A 154 -22.99 -2.68 37.39
N TYR A 155 -21.71 -2.34 37.22
CA TYR A 155 -20.89 -1.79 38.28
C TYR A 155 -21.45 -0.44 38.78
N GLN A 156 -21.79 0.48 37.87
CA GLN A 156 -22.38 1.78 38.23
C GLN A 156 -23.73 1.63 38.95
N GLU A 157 -24.56 0.68 38.53
CA GLU A 157 -25.82 0.36 39.21
C GLU A 157 -25.56 -0.18 40.64
N ALA A 158 -24.59 -1.07 40.82
CA ALA A 158 -24.20 -1.61 42.13
C ALA A 158 -23.59 -0.54 43.06
N GLU A 159 -22.71 0.31 42.53
CA GLU A 159 -22.11 1.44 43.25
C GLU A 159 -23.20 2.40 43.77
N THR A 160 -24.16 2.74 42.91
CA THR A 160 -25.31 3.60 43.27
C THR A 160 -26.15 2.99 44.38
N MET A 161 -26.47 1.68 44.30
CA MET A 161 -27.21 0.98 45.34
C MET A 161 -26.45 0.94 46.67
N ALA A 162 -25.15 0.63 46.64
CA ALA A 162 -24.31 0.62 47.83
C ALA A 162 -24.24 1.99 48.50
N GLN A 163 -24.19 3.06 47.70
CA GLN A 163 -24.21 4.43 48.21
C GLN A 163 -25.54 4.78 48.89
N ALA A 164 -26.67 4.43 48.28
CA ALA A 164 -27.99 4.64 48.87
C ALA A 164 -28.17 3.89 50.20
N VAL A 165 -27.65 2.66 50.30
CA VAL A 165 -27.68 1.88 51.56
C VAL A 165 -26.83 2.55 52.65
N ARG A 166 -25.64 3.04 52.31
CA ARG A 166 -24.78 3.79 53.25
C ARG A 166 -25.45 5.06 53.75
N GLU A 167 -26.02 5.86 52.85
CA GLU A 167 -26.74 7.09 53.20
C GLU A 167 -27.95 6.82 54.09
N LYS A 168 -28.69 5.75 53.83
CA LYS A 168 -29.80 5.33 54.69
C LYS A 168 -29.31 4.93 56.09
N ALA A 169 -28.27 4.11 56.19
CA ALA A 169 -27.72 3.69 57.47
C ALA A 169 -27.19 4.87 58.30
N GLU A 170 -26.57 5.86 57.65
CA GLU A 170 -26.13 7.10 58.31
C GLU A 170 -27.29 7.97 58.81
N LEU A 171 -28.42 8.00 58.08
CA LEU A 171 -29.63 8.67 58.53
C LEU A 171 -30.24 7.93 59.73
N ASP A 172 -30.43 6.61 59.62
CA ASP A 172 -31.02 5.80 60.71
C ASP A 172 -30.19 5.93 62.01
N ALA A 173 -28.85 5.92 61.92
CA ALA A 173 -27.96 6.13 63.05
C ALA A 173 -28.05 7.54 63.68
N LYS A 174 -28.41 8.57 62.90
CA LYS A 174 -28.63 9.94 63.41
C LYS A 174 -29.96 10.10 64.14
N TYR A 175 -30.96 9.27 63.84
CA TYR A 175 -32.30 9.36 64.41
C TYR A 175 -32.63 8.26 65.43
N GLU A 176 -31.70 7.35 65.72
CA GLU A 176 -31.86 6.33 66.76
C GLU A 176 -31.97 7.00 68.15
N PRO A 177 -33.09 6.86 68.89
CA PRO A 177 -33.21 7.41 70.22
C PRO A 177 -32.21 6.71 71.14
N ASN A 178 -31.48 7.48 71.94
CA ASN A 178 -30.55 6.96 72.92
C ASN A 178 -31.34 6.30 74.08
N TYR A 179 -31.87 5.10 73.87
CA TYR A 179 -32.66 4.35 74.85
C TYR A 179 -31.86 3.97 76.10
N SER A 180 -30.53 4.10 76.05
CA SER A 180 -29.63 3.92 77.19
C SER A 180 -29.79 4.96 78.30
N THR A 181 -30.47 6.09 78.06
CA THR A 181 -30.67 7.11 79.11
C THR A 181 -31.99 6.93 79.88
N ILE A 182 -32.92 6.07 79.42
CA ILE A 182 -34.26 5.97 80.04
C ILE A 182 -34.30 4.94 81.19
N PHE A 183 -33.37 3.98 81.26
CA PHE A 183 -33.39 2.92 82.29
C PHE A 183 -32.49 3.16 83.52
N VAL A 184 -31.92 4.35 83.69
CA VAL A 184 -31.05 4.66 84.85
C VAL A 184 -31.79 5.38 86.00
N ASN A 185 -33.11 5.64 85.89
CA ASN A 185 -33.88 6.36 86.92
C ASN A 185 -35.15 5.60 87.41
N LEU A 186 -35.05 4.30 87.69
CA LEU A 186 -36.05 3.56 88.46
C LEU A 186 -35.43 2.87 89.67
#